data_AF-A0A7X9FLB6-F1
#
_entry.id   AF-A0A7X9FLB6-F1
#
_cell.length_a   1.000
_cell.length_b   1.000
_cell.length_c   1.000
_cell.angle_alpha   90.00
_cell.angle_beta   90.00
_cell.angle_gamma   90.00
#
_symmetry.space_group_name_H-M   'P 1'
#
loop_
_entity.id
_entity.type
_entity.pdbx_description
1 polymer ?
#
loop_
_entity_poly.entity_id
_entity_poly.type
_entity_poly.pdbx_seq_one_letter_code
_entity_poly.pdbx_strand_id
1 'polypeptide(L)'
;MPGVWFVLDDGRFGYMGLGDRIAAQAFDSRERDFLAAAAGAFTVFLRNAGLYEEKTRLIEKLATQNLELQRTLDNLTKSRQEIDFLQAARQRLRDLVCREMDRVGRVSLLDFVLIVGVSLVIGLLFNTANPSGVTLVPAGWGRADIQAVDPALARSRLEKGTAIIVDARPREFYEHKHIPGAVNLPLALFDFVYGMELAETDPAREIVVYGGNVSRRYDDDVAALLLERGHAEVKLLSGGLAGWEKRGFPVEP
;
A
#
# COMPACT_ATOMS: atom_id res chain seq x y z
N MET A 1 -98.65 16.03 -30.39
CA MET A 1 -98.53 16.39 -31.83
C MET A 1 -98.28 15.11 -32.62
N PRO A 2 -98.78 14.97 -33.86
CA PRO A 2 -98.43 13.84 -34.71
C PRO A 2 -96.97 13.98 -35.18
N GLY A 3 -96.20 12.90 -35.16
CA GLY A 3 -94.77 12.93 -35.49
C GLY A 3 -94.11 11.55 -35.39
N VAL A 4 -92.85 11.47 -35.80
CA VAL A 4 -92.07 10.22 -35.88
C VAL A 4 -90.81 10.33 -35.02
N TRP A 5 -90.57 9.30 -34.21
CA TRP A 5 -89.32 9.13 -33.49
C TRP A 5 -88.28 8.49 -34.41
N PHE A 6 -87.04 8.95 -34.32
CA PHE A 6 -85.91 8.34 -35.00
C PHE A 6 -84.71 8.18 -34.05
N VAL A 7 -83.88 7.19 -34.33
CA VAL A 7 -82.70 6.86 -33.52
C VAL A 7 -81.46 7.29 -34.26
N LEU A 8 -80.61 8.10 -33.63
CA LEU A 8 -79.37 8.57 -34.23
C LEU A 8 -78.24 7.57 -34.02
N ASP A 9 -77.96 7.19 -32.76
CA ASP A 9 -76.97 6.18 -32.32
C ASP A 9 -77.37 5.61 -30.95
N ASP A 10 -76.58 4.70 -30.40
CA ASP A 10 -76.77 4.11 -29.06
C ASP A 10 -76.88 5.21 -27.98
N GLY A 11 -78.13 5.52 -27.60
CA GLY A 11 -78.47 6.50 -26.57
C GLY A 11 -78.85 7.91 -27.05
N ARG A 12 -78.87 8.19 -28.37
CA ARG A 12 -79.33 9.48 -28.92
C ARG A 12 -80.59 9.30 -29.77
N PHE A 13 -81.69 9.94 -29.36
CA PHE A 13 -83.00 9.88 -30.03
C PHE A 13 -83.45 11.28 -30.47
N GLY A 14 -84.18 11.34 -31.58
CA GLY A 14 -84.80 12.57 -32.08
C GLY A 14 -86.29 12.37 -32.33
N TYR A 15 -87.05 13.47 -32.27
CA TYR A 15 -88.47 13.49 -32.60
C TYR A 15 -88.74 14.51 -33.70
N MET A 16 -89.35 14.08 -34.79
CA MET A 16 -89.79 14.95 -35.87
C MET A 16 -91.30 15.11 -35.81
N GLY A 17 -91.76 16.26 -35.33
CA GLY A 17 -93.18 16.61 -35.23
C GLY A 17 -93.70 17.31 -36.48
N LEU A 18 -94.96 17.05 -36.83
CA LEU A 18 -95.70 17.83 -37.81
C LEU A 18 -96.29 19.07 -37.12
N GLY A 19 -96.09 20.23 -37.73
CA GLY A 19 -96.67 21.49 -37.27
C GLY A 19 -98.19 21.57 -37.49
N ASP A 20 -98.79 22.71 -37.11
CA ASP A 20 -100.21 22.93 -37.27
C ASP A 20 -100.65 22.87 -38.73
N ARG A 21 -101.83 22.31 -38.96
CA ARG A 21 -102.33 22.05 -40.31
C ARG A 21 -102.94 23.30 -40.90
N ILE A 22 -102.67 23.49 -42.18
CA ILE A 22 -103.27 24.56 -42.97
C ILE A 22 -104.66 24.16 -43.50
N ALA A 23 -104.99 22.85 -43.51
CA ALA A 23 -106.27 22.31 -44.01
C ALA A 23 -106.95 21.35 -43.00
N ALA A 24 -108.29 21.23 -43.06
CA ALA A 24 -109.13 20.58 -42.03
C ALA A 24 -109.33 19.04 -42.14
N GLN A 25 -108.58 18.33 -42.99
CA GLN A 25 -108.72 16.86 -43.18
C GLN A 25 -107.67 16.07 -42.39
N ALA A 26 -107.91 14.80 -42.01
CA ALA A 26 -106.98 13.90 -41.29
C ALA A 26 -105.73 13.52 -42.13
N PHE A 27 -104.61 13.09 -41.50
CA PHE A 27 -103.37 12.73 -42.22
C PHE A 27 -103.54 11.41 -42.98
N ASP A 28 -103.23 11.41 -44.26
CA ASP A 28 -103.29 10.19 -45.08
C ASP A 28 -102.04 9.30 -44.84
N SER A 29 -102.16 8.02 -45.18
CA SER A 29 -101.07 7.04 -45.27
C SER A 29 -99.83 7.58 -45.99
N ARG A 30 -99.99 8.20 -47.16
CA ARG A 30 -98.86 8.71 -47.98
C ARG A 30 -98.06 9.81 -47.27
N GLU A 31 -98.73 10.70 -46.53
CA GLU A 31 -98.08 11.79 -45.79
C GLU A 31 -97.24 11.24 -44.62
N ARG A 32 -97.72 10.15 -43.99
CA ARG A 32 -96.97 9.45 -42.93
C ARG A 32 -95.77 8.69 -43.49
N ASP A 33 -95.90 8.04 -44.65
CA ASP A 33 -94.79 7.36 -45.32
C ASP A 33 -93.71 8.35 -45.76
N PHE A 34 -94.11 9.53 -46.26
CA PHE A 34 -93.19 10.61 -46.59
C PHE A 34 -92.42 11.12 -45.36
N LEU A 35 -93.11 11.33 -44.23
CA LEU A 35 -92.48 11.76 -42.99
C LEU A 35 -91.47 10.71 -42.47
N ALA A 36 -91.80 9.42 -42.55
CA ALA A 36 -90.89 8.34 -42.18
C ALA A 36 -89.65 8.29 -43.09
N ALA A 37 -89.83 8.44 -44.41
CA ALA A 37 -88.72 8.51 -45.37
C ALA A 37 -87.83 9.74 -45.14
N ALA A 38 -88.43 10.90 -44.87
CA ALA A 38 -87.72 12.14 -44.57
C ALA A 38 -86.93 12.03 -43.25
N ALA A 39 -87.52 11.44 -42.20
CA ALA A 39 -86.83 11.18 -40.93
C ALA A 39 -85.65 10.21 -41.11
N GLY A 40 -85.82 9.17 -41.94
CA GLY A 40 -84.73 8.24 -42.29
C GLY A 40 -83.58 8.92 -43.03
N ALA A 41 -83.87 9.71 -44.06
CA ALA A 41 -82.86 10.47 -44.80
C ALA A 41 -82.12 11.48 -43.89
N PHE A 42 -82.85 12.17 -43.01
CA PHE A 42 -82.28 13.11 -42.05
C PHE A 42 -81.36 12.42 -41.03
N THR A 43 -81.75 11.25 -40.55
CA THR A 43 -80.93 10.44 -39.63
C THR A 43 -79.60 10.04 -40.26
N VAL A 44 -79.62 9.56 -41.51
CA VAL A 44 -78.41 9.23 -42.27
C VAL A 44 -77.52 10.46 -42.48
N PHE A 45 -78.12 11.61 -42.80
CA PHE A 45 -77.39 12.87 -42.92
C PHE A 45 -76.68 13.25 -41.61
N LEU A 46 -77.37 13.20 -40.47
CA LEU A 46 -76.78 13.53 -39.18
C LEU A 46 -75.67 12.56 -38.77
N ARG A 47 -75.84 11.25 -39.03
CA ARG A 47 -74.80 10.26 -38.78
C ARG A 47 -73.56 10.52 -39.63
N ASN A 48 -73.76 10.80 -40.92
CA ASN A 48 -72.65 11.14 -41.82
C ASN A 48 -71.94 12.42 -41.37
N ALA A 49 -72.67 13.46 -40.97
CA ALA A 49 -72.08 14.69 -40.44
C ALA A 49 -71.21 14.42 -39.19
N GLY A 50 -71.68 13.58 -38.26
CA GLY A 50 -70.90 13.17 -37.09
C GLY A 50 -69.63 12.38 -37.45
N LEU A 51 -69.72 11.44 -38.40
CA LEU A 51 -68.55 10.69 -38.90
C LEU A 51 -67.51 11.60 -39.57
N TYR A 52 -67.94 12.62 -40.32
CA TYR A 52 -67.04 13.61 -40.90
C TYR A 52 -66.32 14.43 -39.83
N GLU A 53 -67.01 14.84 -38.77
CA GLU A 53 -66.40 15.56 -37.66
C GLU A 53 -65.38 14.70 -36.92
N GLU A 54 -65.73 13.44 -36.61
CA GLU A 54 -64.83 12.50 -35.92
C GLU A 54 -63.58 12.19 -36.76
N LYS A 55 -63.75 11.91 -38.05
CA LYS A 55 -62.63 11.69 -38.97
C LYS A 55 -61.69 12.89 -38.98
N THR A 56 -62.24 14.11 -39.06
CA THR A 56 -61.44 15.34 -39.08
C THR A 56 -60.68 15.51 -37.77
N ARG A 57 -61.34 15.28 -36.63
CA ARG A 57 -60.73 15.32 -35.29
C ARG A 57 -59.61 14.29 -35.13
N LEU A 58 -59.80 13.07 -35.62
CA LEU A 58 -58.77 12.02 -35.59
C LEU A 58 -57.57 12.37 -36.47
N ILE A 59 -57.79 12.94 -37.65
CA ILE A 59 -56.70 13.39 -38.53
C ILE A 59 -55.89 14.50 -37.85
N GLU A 60 -56.55 15.48 -37.24
CA GLU A 60 -55.87 16.57 -36.52
C GLU A 60 -55.08 16.05 -35.31
N LYS A 61 -55.68 15.11 -34.56
CA LYS A 61 -54.99 14.45 -33.44
C LYS A 61 -53.77 13.66 -33.90
N LEU A 62 -53.89 12.90 -34.99
CA LEU A 62 -52.79 12.14 -35.57
C LEU A 62 -51.66 13.07 -36.06
N ALA A 63 -52.01 14.19 -36.71
CA ALA A 63 -51.04 15.20 -37.13
C ALA A 63 -50.30 15.81 -35.93
N THR A 64 -51.03 16.10 -34.84
CA THR A 64 -50.45 16.63 -33.60
C THR A 64 -49.50 15.61 -32.95
N GLN A 65 -49.92 14.35 -32.85
CA GLN A 65 -49.09 13.28 -32.29
C GLN A 65 -47.83 13.01 -33.12
N ASN A 66 -47.95 13.00 -34.44
CA ASN A 66 -46.79 12.83 -35.32
C ASN A 66 -45.78 13.96 -35.12
N LEU A 67 -46.24 15.20 -34.95
CA LEU A 67 -45.38 16.35 -34.72
C LEU A 67 -44.70 16.30 -33.33
N GLU A 68 -45.42 15.84 -32.31
CA GLU A 68 -44.86 15.62 -30.96
C GLU A 68 -43.80 14.52 -30.96
N LEU A 69 -44.04 13.41 -31.67
CA LEU A 69 -43.08 12.33 -31.84
C LEU A 69 -41.82 12.81 -32.56
N GLN A 70 -41.96 13.59 -33.63
CA GLN A 70 -40.82 14.17 -34.35
C GLN A 70 -39.99 15.08 -33.43
N ARG A 71 -40.62 15.97 -32.67
CA ARG A 71 -39.93 16.82 -31.67
C ARG A 71 -39.19 15.99 -30.62
N THR A 72 -39.80 14.89 -30.16
CA THR A 72 -39.19 14.00 -29.18
C THR A 72 -37.96 13.30 -29.75
N LEU A 73 -38.06 12.80 -30.99
CA LEU A 73 -36.92 12.19 -31.69
C LEU A 73 -35.79 13.20 -31.93
N ASP A 74 -36.11 14.43 -32.30
CA ASP A 74 -35.11 15.50 -32.48
C ASP A 74 -34.39 15.82 -31.17
N ASN A 75 -35.14 15.95 -30.07
CA ASN A 75 -34.58 16.19 -28.74
C ASN A 75 -33.67 15.03 -28.29
N LEU A 76 -34.12 13.78 -28.45
CA LEU A 76 -33.32 12.60 -28.12
C LEU A 76 -32.04 12.52 -28.98
N THR A 77 -32.14 12.85 -30.26
CA THR A 77 -31.00 12.87 -31.17
C THR A 77 -29.99 13.93 -30.74
N LYS A 78 -30.45 15.14 -30.39
CA LYS A 78 -29.59 16.21 -29.90
C LYS A 78 -28.90 15.84 -28.59
N SER A 79 -29.64 15.33 -27.62
CA SER A 79 -29.06 14.89 -26.33
C SER A 79 -28.04 13.77 -26.53
N ARG A 80 -28.27 12.84 -27.46
CA ARG A 80 -27.30 11.79 -27.80
C ARG A 80 -26.01 12.37 -28.36
N GLN A 81 -26.10 13.33 -29.28
CA GLN A 81 -24.91 14.01 -29.85
C GLN A 81 -24.10 14.75 -28.77
N GLU A 82 -24.77 15.41 -27.83
CA GLU A 82 -24.11 16.07 -26.70
C GLU A 82 -23.37 15.06 -25.81
N ILE A 83 -24.00 13.91 -25.50
CA ILE A 83 -23.37 12.84 -24.72
C ILE A 83 -22.16 12.28 -25.45
N ASP A 84 -22.27 11.99 -26.74
CA ASP A 84 -21.17 11.44 -27.54
C ASP A 84 -19.98 12.43 -27.59
N PHE A 85 -20.26 13.73 -27.72
CA PHE A 85 -19.24 14.77 -27.65
C PHE A 85 -18.55 14.81 -26.28
N LEU A 86 -19.33 14.80 -25.19
CA LEU A 86 -18.79 14.82 -23.83
C LEU A 86 -17.97 13.56 -23.54
N GLN A 87 -18.42 12.39 -24.02
CA GLN A 87 -17.67 11.15 -23.90
C GLN A 87 -16.34 11.22 -24.67
N ALA A 88 -16.34 11.72 -25.89
CA ALA A 88 -15.13 11.92 -26.68
C ALA A 88 -14.16 12.91 -26.02
N ALA A 89 -14.67 14.03 -25.50
CA ALA A 89 -13.86 15.02 -24.77
C ALA A 89 -13.25 14.43 -23.50
N ARG A 90 -14.04 13.68 -22.71
CA ARG A 90 -13.57 12.96 -21.52
C ARG A 90 -12.51 11.92 -21.87
N GLN A 91 -12.70 11.17 -22.96
CA GLN A 91 -11.72 10.18 -23.43
C GLN A 91 -10.39 10.85 -23.77
N ARG A 92 -10.42 11.95 -24.54
CA ARG A 92 -9.22 12.74 -24.86
C ARG A 92 -8.51 13.28 -23.63
N LEU A 93 -9.26 13.82 -22.66
CA LEU A 93 -8.68 14.28 -21.40
C LEU A 93 -8.02 13.13 -20.63
N ARG A 94 -8.67 11.97 -20.56
CA ARG A 94 -8.08 10.78 -19.94
C ARG A 94 -6.79 10.37 -20.63
N ASP A 95 -6.75 10.34 -21.95
CA ASP A 95 -5.56 9.97 -22.71
C ASP A 95 -4.40 10.96 -22.49
N LEU A 96 -4.70 12.26 -22.41
CA LEU A 96 -3.71 13.29 -22.09
C LEU A 96 -3.15 13.11 -20.67
N VAL A 97 -4.02 12.86 -19.69
CA VAL A 97 -3.62 12.62 -18.30
C VAL A 97 -2.78 11.35 -18.19
N CYS A 98 -3.18 10.25 -18.82
CA CYS A 98 -2.39 9.01 -18.83
C CYS A 98 -1.01 9.21 -19.46
N ARG A 99 -0.90 9.98 -20.56
CA ARG A 99 0.40 10.29 -21.18
C ARG A 99 1.32 11.10 -20.26
N GLU A 100 0.79 12.08 -19.55
CA GLU A 100 1.60 12.85 -18.59
C GLU A 100 1.93 12.03 -17.34
N MET A 101 0.99 11.21 -16.86
CA MET A 101 1.23 10.29 -15.75
C MET A 101 2.29 9.22 -16.08
N ASP A 102 2.34 8.72 -17.31
CA ASP A 102 3.40 7.79 -17.75
C ASP A 102 4.79 8.44 -17.81
N ARG A 103 4.85 9.77 -17.99
CA ARG A 103 6.08 10.56 -18.00
C ARG A 103 6.58 10.87 -16.59
N VAL A 104 5.66 11.05 -15.63
CA VAL A 104 5.98 11.34 -14.22
C VAL A 104 6.09 10.07 -13.35
N GLY A 105 5.40 8.99 -13.73
CA GLY A 105 5.07 7.89 -12.83
C GLY A 105 5.96 6.64 -12.89
N ARG A 106 6.98 6.58 -13.74
CA ARG A 106 7.95 5.48 -13.67
C ARG A 106 9.15 5.91 -12.85
N VAL A 107 8.96 5.98 -11.53
CA VAL A 107 10.09 5.91 -10.60
C VAL A 107 10.72 4.54 -10.83
N SER A 108 11.86 4.55 -11.51
CA SER A 108 12.58 3.34 -11.85
C SER A 108 13.17 2.75 -10.58
N LEU A 109 13.38 1.43 -10.54
CA LEU A 109 14.22 0.82 -9.50
C LEU A 109 15.59 1.53 -9.41
N LEU A 110 16.07 2.08 -10.51
CA LEU A 110 17.28 2.90 -10.56
C LEU A 110 17.19 4.17 -9.70
N ASP A 111 16.03 4.83 -9.62
CA ASP A 111 15.87 6.04 -8.81
C ASP A 111 15.96 5.70 -7.31
N PHE A 112 15.39 4.57 -6.90
CA PHE A 112 15.52 4.08 -5.52
C PHE A 112 16.96 3.70 -5.19
N VAL A 113 17.63 2.97 -6.07
CA VAL A 113 19.05 2.61 -5.91
C VAL A 113 19.91 3.88 -5.85
N LEU A 114 19.62 4.88 -6.67
CA LEU A 114 20.33 6.15 -6.69
C LEU A 114 20.10 6.94 -5.39
N ILE A 115 18.87 7.01 -4.89
CA ILE A 115 18.57 7.67 -3.61
C ILE A 115 19.31 6.97 -2.47
N VAL A 116 19.22 5.65 -2.37
CA VAL A 116 19.91 4.88 -1.32
C VAL A 116 21.43 5.04 -1.44
N GLY A 117 21.96 5.00 -2.65
CA GLY A 117 23.39 5.20 -2.91
C GLY A 117 23.86 6.60 -2.49
N VAL A 118 23.13 7.65 -2.89
CA VAL A 118 23.44 9.04 -2.51
C VAL A 118 23.35 9.23 -0.99
N SER A 119 22.30 8.68 -0.35
CA SER A 119 22.16 8.72 1.11
C SER A 119 23.31 8.01 1.83
N LEU A 120 23.74 6.86 1.33
CA LEU A 120 24.88 6.13 1.89
C LEU A 120 26.18 6.93 1.76
N VAL A 121 26.43 7.51 0.58
CA VAL A 121 27.61 8.33 0.34
C VAL A 121 27.63 9.52 1.28
N ILE A 122 26.52 10.28 1.39
CA ILE A 122 26.43 11.43 2.30
C ILE A 122 26.64 11.00 3.75
N GLY A 123 26.02 9.90 4.18
CA GLY A 123 26.17 9.38 5.54
C GLY A 123 27.61 9.01 5.88
N LEU A 124 28.30 8.34 4.95
CA LEU A 124 29.71 7.99 5.11
C LEU A 124 30.60 9.25 5.15
N LEU A 125 30.35 10.20 4.26
CA LEU A 125 31.11 11.45 4.19
C LEU A 125 30.98 12.24 5.50
N PHE A 126 29.75 12.35 6.02
CA PHE A 126 29.50 12.97 7.32
C PHE A 126 30.19 12.23 8.47
N ASN A 127 30.15 10.90 8.47
CA ASN A 127 30.82 10.09 9.49
C ASN A 127 32.35 10.27 9.47
N THR A 128 32.96 10.40 8.27
CA THR A 128 34.40 10.66 8.14
C THR A 128 34.82 12.08 8.49
N ALA A 129 33.96 13.07 8.24
CA ALA A 129 34.22 14.47 8.56
C ALA A 129 34.01 14.80 10.05
N ASN A 130 33.25 13.96 10.76
CA ASN A 130 32.97 14.16 12.18
C ASN A 130 34.14 13.67 13.05
N PRO A 131 34.76 14.52 13.90
CA PRO A 131 35.85 14.12 14.79
C PRO A 131 35.47 13.00 15.77
N SER A 132 34.18 12.89 16.09
CA SER A 132 33.60 11.83 16.93
C SER A 132 32.83 10.80 16.10
N GLY A 133 33.29 10.52 14.88
CA GLY A 133 32.69 9.53 13.98
C GLY A 133 32.62 8.14 14.62
N VAL A 134 31.62 7.37 14.21
CA VAL A 134 31.45 5.99 14.68
C VAL A 134 32.32 5.08 13.82
N THR A 135 33.08 4.19 14.46
CA THR A 135 33.82 3.14 13.76
C THR A 135 32.83 2.20 13.08
N LEU A 136 32.80 2.19 11.75
CA LEU A 136 31.85 1.39 10.95
C LEU A 136 32.11 -0.11 11.03
N VAL A 137 33.35 -0.48 11.32
CA VAL A 137 33.79 -1.86 11.50
C VAL A 137 34.22 -2.02 12.94
N PRO A 138 33.46 -2.75 13.78
CA PRO A 138 33.89 -3.07 15.13
C PRO A 138 35.22 -3.82 15.11
N ALA A 139 36.16 -3.44 15.99
CA ALA A 139 37.36 -4.22 16.23
C ALA A 139 36.95 -5.58 16.78
N GLY A 140 36.97 -6.62 15.94
CA GLY A 140 36.49 -7.96 16.30
C GLY A 140 35.67 -8.68 15.23
N TRP A 141 35.18 -7.97 14.21
CA TRP A 141 34.54 -8.64 13.08
C TRP A 141 35.54 -9.53 12.33
N GLY A 142 35.29 -10.84 12.34
CA GLY A 142 36.13 -11.85 11.71
C GLY A 142 37.23 -12.45 12.59
N ARG A 143 37.32 -12.09 13.88
CA ARG A 143 38.24 -12.78 14.81
C ARG A 143 37.76 -14.22 15.05
N ALA A 144 38.68 -15.18 14.96
CA ALA A 144 38.40 -16.56 15.34
C ALA A 144 38.06 -16.63 16.83
N ASP A 145 37.10 -17.48 17.20
CA ASP A 145 36.72 -17.68 18.60
C ASP A 145 37.90 -18.29 19.36
N ILE A 146 38.44 -17.54 20.33
CA ILE A 146 39.62 -17.96 21.09
C ILE A 146 39.16 -18.92 22.17
N GLN A 147 39.70 -20.13 22.16
CA GLN A 147 39.28 -21.18 23.08
C GLN A 147 39.51 -20.76 24.54
N ALA A 148 38.53 -21.06 25.39
CA ALA A 148 38.64 -20.83 26.82
C ALA A 148 39.20 -22.06 27.56
N VAL A 149 39.95 -21.82 28.63
CA VAL A 149 40.51 -22.84 29.52
C VAL A 149 39.94 -22.70 30.93
N ASP A 150 39.68 -23.82 31.62
CA ASP A 150 39.22 -23.80 33.02
C ASP A 150 40.35 -23.37 33.97
N PRO A 151 40.06 -22.58 35.03
CA PRO A 151 41.06 -22.14 36.00
C PRO A 151 41.90 -23.27 36.63
N ALA A 152 41.32 -24.44 36.90
CA ALA A 152 42.06 -25.55 37.51
C ALA A 152 43.10 -26.13 36.54
N LEU A 153 42.77 -26.20 35.25
CA LEU A 153 43.68 -26.66 34.21
C LEU A 153 44.77 -25.63 33.94
N ALA A 154 44.41 -24.35 33.85
CA ALA A 154 45.36 -23.25 33.73
C ALA A 154 46.37 -23.23 34.89
N ARG A 155 45.89 -23.41 36.13
CA ARG A 155 46.74 -23.52 37.33
C ARG A 155 47.71 -24.70 37.24
N SER A 156 47.21 -25.88 36.91
CA SER A 156 48.07 -27.07 36.78
C SER A 156 49.15 -26.88 35.73
N ARG A 157 48.85 -26.20 34.62
CA ARG A 157 49.81 -25.90 33.55
C ARG A 157 50.83 -24.83 33.94
N LEU A 158 50.41 -23.83 34.71
CA LEU A 158 51.30 -22.82 35.29
C LEU A 158 52.30 -23.48 36.27
N GLU A 159 51.81 -24.29 37.22
CA GLU A 159 52.66 -24.97 38.22
C GLU A 159 53.66 -25.93 37.58
N LYS A 160 53.33 -26.52 36.41
CA LYS A 160 54.23 -27.37 35.61
C LYS A 160 55.16 -26.58 34.69
N GLY A 161 55.05 -25.25 34.64
CA GLY A 161 55.83 -24.39 33.73
C GLY A 161 55.49 -24.57 32.25
N THR A 162 54.35 -25.18 31.92
CA THR A 162 53.92 -25.45 30.53
C THR A 162 53.03 -24.34 29.95
N ALA A 163 52.54 -23.42 30.79
CA ALA A 163 51.78 -22.26 30.36
C ALA A 163 52.32 -20.98 31.00
N ILE A 164 52.09 -19.85 30.36
CA ILE A 164 52.31 -18.51 30.90
C ILE A 164 50.94 -17.87 31.11
N ILE A 165 50.73 -17.24 32.25
CA ILE A 165 49.51 -16.47 32.51
C ILE A 165 49.78 -15.00 32.21
N VAL A 166 48.85 -14.37 31.49
CA VAL A 166 48.93 -12.96 31.10
C VAL A 166 47.70 -12.21 31.62
N ASP A 167 47.94 -11.09 32.32
CA ASP A 167 46.90 -10.18 32.77
C ASP A 167 46.78 -9.00 31.79
N ALA A 168 45.68 -8.95 31.04
CA ALA A 168 45.40 -7.93 30.05
C ALA A 168 44.88 -6.61 30.64
N ARG A 169 44.64 -6.54 31.95
CA ARG A 169 44.06 -5.35 32.61
C ARG A 169 45.11 -4.23 32.76
N PRO A 170 44.66 -2.96 32.90
CA PRO A 170 45.54 -1.85 33.27
C PRO A 170 46.36 -2.16 34.52
N ARG A 171 47.59 -1.63 34.57
CA ARG A 171 48.59 -1.88 35.63
C ARG A 171 48.05 -1.66 37.03
N GLU A 172 47.20 -0.66 37.20
CA GLU A 172 46.59 -0.34 38.48
C GLU A 172 45.79 -1.53 39.02
N PHE A 173 45.04 -2.25 38.18
CA PHE A 173 44.30 -3.43 38.62
C PHE A 173 45.20 -4.62 38.93
N TYR A 174 46.30 -4.76 38.18
CA TYR A 174 47.28 -5.80 38.41
C TYR A 174 47.93 -5.64 39.79
N GLU A 175 48.45 -4.43 40.08
CA GLU A 175 49.14 -4.09 41.34
C GLU A 175 48.23 -4.07 42.59
N HIS A 176 46.92 -4.07 42.40
CA HIS A 176 46.00 -4.31 43.52
C HIS A 176 45.80 -5.79 43.79
N LYS A 177 45.69 -6.58 42.71
CA LYS A 177 45.40 -8.01 42.78
C LYS A 177 45.57 -8.70 41.42
N HIS A 178 46.40 -9.74 41.37
CA HIS A 178 46.63 -10.54 40.17
C HIS A 178 46.89 -12.03 40.49
N ILE A 179 46.94 -12.86 39.45
CA ILE A 179 47.31 -14.28 39.59
C ILE A 179 48.84 -14.37 39.80
N PRO A 180 49.35 -15.15 40.79
CA PRO A 180 50.78 -15.25 41.05
C PRO A 180 51.56 -15.66 39.81
N GLY A 181 52.65 -14.93 39.51
CA GLY A 181 53.49 -15.17 38.35
C GLY A 181 52.85 -14.81 36.99
N ALA A 182 51.73 -14.10 36.98
CA ALA A 182 51.17 -13.55 35.75
C ALA A 182 52.04 -12.40 35.21
N VAL A 183 52.10 -12.24 33.90
CA VAL A 183 52.73 -11.09 33.25
C VAL A 183 51.67 -10.04 32.95
N ASN A 184 51.81 -8.81 33.46
CA ASN A 184 50.89 -7.72 33.14
C ASN A 184 51.14 -7.18 31.74
N LEU A 185 50.21 -7.41 30.80
CA LEU A 185 50.29 -6.97 29.41
C LEU A 185 49.05 -6.14 29.02
N PRO A 186 48.94 -4.89 29.50
CA PRO A 186 47.80 -4.04 29.17
C PRO A 186 47.85 -3.61 27.70
N LEU A 187 46.68 -3.57 27.05
CA LEU A 187 46.54 -3.23 25.62
C LEU A 187 47.25 -1.92 25.22
N ALA A 188 47.21 -0.90 26.08
CA ALA A 188 47.82 0.41 25.81
C ALA A 188 49.36 0.38 25.75
N LEU A 189 50.00 -0.61 26.36
CA LEU A 189 51.46 -0.78 26.40
C LEU A 189 51.89 -2.10 25.76
N PHE A 190 51.02 -2.71 24.94
CA PHE A 190 51.23 -4.06 24.42
C PHE A 190 52.59 -4.21 23.75
N ASP A 191 52.90 -3.38 22.75
CA ASP A 191 54.15 -3.53 21.97
C ASP A 191 55.41 -3.39 22.83
N PHE A 192 55.39 -2.48 23.81
CA PHE A 192 56.51 -2.24 24.70
C PHE A 192 56.73 -3.44 25.64
N VAL A 193 55.68 -3.86 26.35
CA VAL A 193 55.80 -4.94 27.35
C VAL A 193 55.99 -6.30 26.66
N TYR A 194 55.31 -6.54 25.54
CA TYR A 194 55.51 -7.73 24.71
C TYR A 194 56.98 -7.88 24.31
N GLY A 195 57.60 -6.80 23.83
CA GLY A 195 59.01 -6.77 23.45
C GLY A 195 59.98 -7.14 24.58
N MET A 196 59.65 -6.80 25.83
CA MET A 196 60.51 -7.08 26.98
C MET A 196 60.29 -8.46 27.59
N GLU A 197 59.04 -8.89 27.73
CA GLU A 197 58.67 -10.04 28.58
C GLU A 197 58.32 -11.30 27.77
N LEU A 198 57.85 -11.15 26.52
CA LEU A 198 57.24 -12.24 25.76
C LEU A 198 57.84 -12.48 24.37
N ALA A 199 58.59 -11.52 23.81
CA ALA A 199 59.14 -11.64 22.45
C ALA A 199 60.13 -12.81 22.28
N GLU A 200 60.83 -13.21 23.35
CA GLU A 200 61.74 -14.36 23.34
C GLU A 200 61.07 -15.68 23.76
N THR A 201 59.76 -15.65 24.08
CA THR A 201 59.01 -16.84 24.48
C THR A 201 58.77 -17.75 23.28
N ASP A 202 58.92 -19.06 23.47
CA ASP A 202 58.57 -20.07 22.46
C ASP A 202 57.12 -19.89 21.96
N PRO A 203 56.90 -19.65 20.65
CA PRO A 203 55.58 -19.50 20.06
C PRO A 203 54.64 -20.71 20.26
N ALA A 204 55.18 -21.89 20.54
CA ALA A 204 54.41 -23.11 20.84
C ALA A 204 53.97 -23.21 22.30
N ARG A 205 54.48 -22.35 23.19
CA ARG A 205 54.12 -22.36 24.60
C ARG A 205 52.72 -21.78 24.79
N GLU A 206 51.91 -22.45 25.61
CA GLU A 206 50.54 -22.01 25.88
C GLU A 206 50.53 -20.68 26.65
N ILE A 207 49.77 -19.71 26.15
CA ILE A 207 49.53 -18.43 26.82
C ILE A 207 48.07 -18.35 27.23
N VAL A 208 47.83 -18.20 28.52
CA VAL A 208 46.48 -18.06 29.09
C VAL A 208 46.27 -16.61 29.49
N VAL A 209 45.37 -15.91 28.78
CA VAL A 209 45.08 -14.50 28.97
C VAL A 209 43.82 -14.34 29.81
N TYR A 210 43.84 -13.42 30.78
CA TYR A 210 42.65 -12.99 31.50
C TYR A 210 42.61 -11.47 31.62
N GLY A 211 41.41 -10.92 31.80
CA GLY A 211 41.26 -9.49 32.07
C GLY A 211 39.93 -8.89 31.67
N GLY A 212 39.08 -9.64 30.98
CA GLY A 212 37.75 -9.20 30.57
C GLY A 212 36.79 -9.04 31.74
N ASN A 213 35.91 -8.05 31.62
CA ASN A 213 34.69 -7.90 32.39
C ASN A 213 33.49 -7.72 31.45
N VAL A 214 32.27 -7.61 31.99
CA VAL A 214 31.03 -7.50 31.19
C VAL A 214 31.06 -6.29 30.25
N SER A 215 31.76 -5.21 30.62
CA SER A 215 31.78 -3.96 29.87
C SER A 215 33.00 -3.80 28.95
N ARG A 216 34.07 -4.58 29.15
CA ARG A 216 35.31 -4.47 28.38
C ARG A 216 36.08 -5.78 28.38
N ARG A 217 36.38 -6.29 27.17
CA ARG A 217 37.06 -7.58 26.94
C ARG A 217 38.54 -7.36 26.62
N TYR A 218 39.30 -6.91 27.62
CA TYR A 218 40.74 -6.66 27.47
C TYR A 218 41.51 -7.92 27.03
N ASP A 219 41.06 -9.06 27.53
CA ASP A 219 41.62 -10.38 27.24
C ASP A 219 41.44 -10.80 25.79
N ASP A 220 40.27 -10.57 25.19
CA ASP A 220 40.05 -10.83 23.76
C ASP A 220 41.03 -10.05 22.87
N ASP A 221 41.21 -8.75 23.15
CA ASP A 221 42.08 -7.87 22.35
C ASP A 221 43.55 -8.26 22.48
N VAL A 222 44.02 -8.53 23.71
CA VAL A 222 45.41 -8.96 23.96
C VAL A 222 45.66 -10.35 23.38
N ALA A 223 44.71 -11.27 23.52
CA ALA A 223 44.84 -12.61 22.95
C ALA A 223 44.90 -12.57 21.41
N ALA A 224 44.11 -11.72 20.76
CA ALA A 224 44.18 -11.52 19.32
C ALA A 224 45.55 -10.99 18.87
N LEU A 225 46.11 -10.01 19.58
CA LEU A 225 47.45 -9.49 19.27
C LEU A 225 48.54 -10.55 19.48
N LEU A 226 48.43 -11.40 20.50
CA LEU A 226 49.38 -12.50 20.71
C LEU A 226 49.33 -13.53 19.57
N LEU A 227 48.13 -13.85 19.06
CA LEU A 227 47.95 -14.69 17.87
C LEU A 227 48.57 -14.03 16.62
N GLU A 228 48.36 -12.72 16.43
CA GLU A 228 48.96 -11.94 15.33
C GLU A 228 50.50 -11.88 15.43
N ARG A 229 51.06 -11.92 16.64
CA ARG A 229 52.51 -12.02 16.89
C ARG A 229 53.07 -13.43 16.70
N GLY A 230 52.23 -14.41 16.38
CA GLY A 230 52.64 -15.76 15.99
C GLY A 230 52.60 -16.80 17.11
N HIS A 231 52.07 -16.46 18.30
CA HIS A 231 51.82 -17.48 19.33
C HIS A 231 50.67 -18.38 18.88
N ALA A 232 50.91 -19.68 18.81
CA ALA A 232 49.93 -20.62 18.26
C ALA A 232 48.86 -21.05 19.29
N GLU A 233 49.24 -21.12 20.57
CA GLU A 233 48.40 -21.65 21.64
C GLU A 233 47.98 -20.55 22.63
N VAL A 234 47.11 -19.65 22.18
CA VAL A 234 46.54 -18.59 23.04
C VAL A 234 45.13 -18.98 23.47
N LYS A 235 44.87 -18.92 24.78
CA LYS A 235 43.57 -19.29 25.39
C LYS A 235 43.10 -18.23 26.38
N LEU A 236 41.79 -18.11 26.54
CA LEU A 236 41.18 -17.21 27.51
C LEU A 236 40.90 -17.94 28.82
N LEU A 237 41.19 -17.32 29.96
CA LEU A 237 40.83 -17.88 31.26
C LEU A 237 39.33 -17.78 31.50
N SER A 238 38.65 -18.92 31.57
CA SER A 238 37.21 -18.97 31.84
C SER A 238 36.86 -18.27 33.16
N GLY A 239 36.03 -17.23 33.08
CA GLY A 239 35.61 -16.45 34.24
C GLY A 239 36.65 -15.45 34.78
N GLY A 240 37.81 -15.32 34.12
CA GLY A 240 38.87 -14.37 34.49
C GLY A 240 39.37 -14.52 35.93
N LEU A 241 39.87 -13.42 36.50
CA LEU A 241 40.37 -13.39 37.88
C LEU A 241 39.28 -13.76 38.90
N ALA A 242 38.05 -13.29 38.71
CA ALA A 242 36.94 -13.62 39.60
C ALA A 242 36.62 -15.13 39.61
N GLY A 243 36.72 -15.79 38.46
CA GLY A 243 36.58 -17.25 38.34
C GLY A 243 37.70 -18.01 39.05
N TRP A 244 38.94 -17.49 38.96
CA TRP A 244 40.10 -18.02 39.67
C TRP A 244 39.92 -17.94 41.20
N GLU A 245 39.50 -16.78 41.71
CA GLU A 245 39.27 -16.54 43.13
C GLU A 245 38.12 -17.36 43.70
N LYS A 246 37.02 -17.53 42.93
CA LYS A 246 35.88 -18.36 43.34
C LYS A 246 36.27 -19.82 43.59
N ARG A 247 37.35 -20.31 42.98
CA ARG A 247 37.90 -21.64 43.23
C ARG A 247 38.89 -21.69 44.42
N GLY A 248 39.10 -20.58 45.12
CA GLY A 248 39.99 -20.49 46.28
C GLY A 248 41.48 -20.54 45.92
N PHE A 249 41.84 -20.17 44.69
CA PHE A 249 43.22 -20.16 44.23
C PHE A 249 43.97 -18.90 44.69
N PRO A 250 45.30 -18.98 44.86
CA PRO A 250 46.09 -17.86 45.39
C PRO A 250 46.12 -16.69 44.41
N VAL A 251 46.31 -15.50 44.98
CA VAL A 251 46.32 -14.19 44.33
C VAL A 251 47.35 -13.32 45.07
N GLU A 252 48.06 -12.47 44.34
CA GLU A 252 49.10 -11.58 44.85
C GLU A 252 48.69 -10.11 44.65
N PRO A 253 49.15 -9.18 45.52
CA PRO A 253 49.00 -7.74 45.29
C PRO A 253 49.89 -7.29 44.14
#